data_AF-A0A1C7MAE5-F1
#
_entry.id   AF-A0A1C7MAE5-F1
#
_cell.length_a   1.000
_cell.length_b   1.000
_cell.length_c   1.000
_cell.angle_alpha   90.00
_cell.angle_beta   90.00
_cell.angle_gamma   90.00
#
_symmetry.space_group_name_H-M   'P 1'
#
loop_
_entity.id
_entity.type
_entity.pdbx_description
1 polymer ?
#
loop_
_entity_poly.entity_id
_entity_poly.type
_entity_poly.pdbx_seq_one_letter_code
_entity_poly.pdbx_strand_id
1 'polypeptide(L)'
;MGNDRVRQLRCDINQATKRSSGSNGVISGMSTREADRNAAAQQTLDTLSDISQLLNTQLDRETLATCVGMIESGVNPEALAAVIQELRRENAALNAQPVSNGR
;
A
#
# COMPACT_ATOMS: atom_id res chain seq x y z
N MET A 1 -19.50 57.15 -34.01
CA MET A 1 -18.37 56.22 -34.16
C MET A 1 -17.53 56.01 -32.89
N GLY A 2 -17.77 56.73 -31.77
CA GLY A 2 -16.97 56.58 -30.54
C GLY A 2 -17.45 55.51 -29.54
N ASN A 3 -18.74 55.16 -29.55
CA ASN A 3 -19.35 54.31 -28.51
C ASN A 3 -19.14 52.81 -28.73
N ASP A 4 -18.92 52.37 -29.97
CA ASP A 4 -18.69 50.96 -30.31
C ASP A 4 -17.32 50.47 -29.83
N ARG A 5 -16.31 51.33 -29.88
CA ARG A 5 -14.96 51.03 -29.39
C ARG A 5 -14.91 50.87 -27.87
N VAL A 6 -15.69 51.67 -27.14
CA VAL A 6 -15.79 51.57 -25.68
C VAL A 6 -16.49 50.27 -25.26
N ARG A 7 -17.50 49.83 -26.02
CA ARG A 7 -18.17 48.54 -25.80
C ARG A 7 -17.26 47.35 -26.10
N GLN A 8 -16.48 47.43 -27.18
CA GLN A 8 -15.50 46.41 -27.54
C GLN A 8 -14.43 46.23 -26.45
N LEU A 9 -13.82 47.34 -25.99
CA LEU A 9 -12.77 47.31 -24.97
C LEU A 9 -13.24 46.72 -23.64
N ARG A 10 -14.51 46.98 -23.26
CA ARG A 10 -15.11 46.42 -22.04
C ARG A 10 -15.38 44.91 -22.16
N CYS A 11 -15.67 44.41 -23.36
CA CYS A 11 -15.81 42.98 -23.62
C CYS A 11 -14.46 42.25 -23.55
N ASP A 12 -13.42 42.85 -24.15
CA ASP A 12 -12.07 42.27 -24.20
C ASP A 12 -11.44 42.16 -22.81
N ILE A 13 -11.60 43.18 -21.95
CA ILE A 13 -11.14 43.16 -20.55
C ILE A 13 -11.87 42.06 -19.74
N ASN A 14 -13.18 41.90 -19.94
CA ASN A 14 -13.96 40.88 -19.22
C ASN A 14 -13.67 39.46 -19.74
N GLN A 15 -13.31 39.30 -21.03
CA GLN A 15 -12.86 38.04 -21.60
C GLN A 15 -11.47 37.62 -21.09
N ALA A 16 -10.54 38.55 -20.92
CA ALA A 16 -9.21 38.25 -20.38
C ALA A 16 -9.29 37.70 -18.95
N THR A 17 -10.16 38.29 -18.11
CA THR A 17 -10.39 37.80 -16.74
C THR A 17 -11.06 36.42 -16.72
N LYS A 18 -11.97 36.10 -17.66
CA LYS A 18 -12.64 34.78 -17.71
C LYS A 18 -11.76 33.64 -18.25
N ARG A 19 -10.66 33.91 -18.96
CA ARG A 19 -9.74 32.86 -19.44
C ARG A 19 -8.78 32.34 -18.36
N SER A 20 -8.69 33.02 -17.21
CA SER A 20 -7.83 32.60 -16.08
C SER A 20 -8.52 31.71 -15.04
N SER A 21 -9.85 31.54 -15.11
CA SER A 21 -10.61 30.78 -14.11
C SER A 21 -11.00 29.42 -14.67
N GLY A 22 -10.20 28.37 -14.41
CA GLY A 22 -10.71 27.01 -14.54
C GLY A 22 -9.74 25.83 -14.71
N SER A 23 -8.42 26.00 -14.67
CA SER A 23 -7.52 24.83 -14.55
C SER A 23 -7.29 24.46 -13.08
N ASN A 24 -8.31 23.93 -12.41
CA ASN A 24 -8.18 23.25 -11.12
C ASN A 24 -8.26 21.73 -11.33
N GLY A 25 -7.23 21.15 -11.97
CA GLY A 25 -7.15 19.71 -12.25
C GLY A 25 -6.00 18.98 -11.53
N VAL A 26 -5.21 19.66 -10.71
CA VAL A 26 -3.99 19.09 -10.10
C VAL A 26 -4.23 18.08 -8.97
N ILE A 27 -5.49 17.89 -8.53
CA ILE A 27 -5.82 16.97 -7.43
C ILE A 27 -5.99 15.52 -7.91
N SER A 28 -6.17 15.28 -9.22
CA SER A 28 -6.46 13.92 -9.76
C SER A 28 -5.22 13.01 -9.87
N GLY A 29 -4.01 13.57 -9.87
CA GLY A 29 -2.76 12.83 -10.10
C GLY A 29 -2.10 12.19 -8.86
N MET A 30 -2.47 12.57 -7.64
CA MET A 30 -1.88 11.98 -6.42
C MET A 30 -2.53 10.64 -6.05
N SER A 31 -3.86 10.57 -6.15
CA SER A 31 -4.64 9.37 -5.77
C SER A 31 -4.35 8.16 -6.67
N THR A 32 -4.12 8.38 -7.97
CA THR A 32 -3.76 7.33 -8.93
C THR A 32 -2.39 6.72 -8.65
N ARG A 33 -1.39 7.55 -8.32
CA ARG A 33 -0.02 7.07 -8.02
C ARG A 33 0.05 6.25 -6.74
N GLU A 34 -0.69 6.63 -5.73
CA GLU A 34 -0.77 5.88 -4.47
C GLU A 34 -1.51 4.56 -4.68
N ALA A 35 -2.61 4.56 -5.45
CA ALA A 35 -3.32 3.35 -5.83
C ALA A 35 -2.43 2.37 -6.62
N ASP A 36 -1.65 2.85 -7.59
CA ASP A 36 -0.69 2.04 -8.35
C ASP A 36 0.39 1.41 -7.45
N ARG A 37 0.95 2.20 -6.51
CA ARG A 37 1.94 1.67 -5.55
C ARG A 37 1.34 0.60 -4.65
N ASN A 38 0.12 0.83 -4.16
CA ASN A 38 -0.55 -0.12 -3.29
C ASN A 38 -0.90 -1.42 -4.03
N ALA A 39 -1.33 -1.31 -5.29
CA ALA A 39 -1.56 -2.46 -6.16
C ALA A 39 -0.26 -3.25 -6.42
N ALA A 40 0.85 -2.56 -6.70
CA ALA A 40 2.14 -3.20 -6.91
C ALA A 40 2.66 -3.90 -5.64
N ALA A 41 2.51 -3.30 -4.46
CA ALA A 41 2.86 -3.91 -3.18
C ALA A 41 2.02 -5.16 -2.92
N GLN A 42 0.70 -5.10 -3.17
CA GLN A 42 -0.19 -6.23 -3.01
C GLN A 42 0.19 -7.40 -3.93
N GLN A 43 0.46 -7.09 -5.21
CA GLN A 43 0.88 -8.09 -6.20
C GLN A 43 2.24 -8.73 -5.84
N THR A 44 3.15 -7.95 -5.25
CA THR A 44 4.42 -8.45 -4.73
C THR A 44 4.19 -9.43 -3.58
N LEU A 45 3.36 -9.07 -2.59
CA LEU A 45 3.01 -9.96 -1.48
C LEU A 45 2.30 -11.23 -1.95
N ASP A 46 1.43 -11.14 -2.96
CA ASP A 46 0.75 -12.31 -3.52
C ASP A 46 1.75 -13.26 -4.18
N THR A 47 2.69 -12.71 -4.97
CA THR A 47 3.78 -13.50 -5.56
C THR A 47 4.65 -14.18 -4.49
N LEU A 48 4.98 -13.46 -3.40
CA LEU A 48 5.75 -14.02 -2.29
C LEU A 48 4.98 -15.12 -1.55
N SER A 49 3.65 -14.96 -1.41
CA SER A 49 2.77 -15.98 -0.82
C SER A 49 2.77 -17.26 -1.66
N ASP A 50 2.70 -17.14 -2.99
CA ASP A 50 2.76 -18.30 -3.88
C ASP A 50 4.10 -19.03 -3.76
N ILE A 51 5.21 -18.29 -3.68
CA ILE A 51 6.54 -18.88 -3.45
C ILE A 51 6.60 -19.60 -2.08
N SER A 52 6.06 -18.99 -1.03
CA SER A 52 5.97 -19.58 0.32
C SER A 52 5.18 -20.90 0.31
N GLN A 53 4.07 -20.96 -0.43
CA GLN A 53 3.28 -22.17 -0.59
C GLN A 53 4.04 -23.26 -1.34
N LEU A 54 4.73 -22.92 -2.42
CA LEU A 54 5.56 -23.86 -3.19
C LEU A 54 6.69 -24.46 -2.35
N LEU A 55 7.32 -23.64 -1.50
CA LEU A 55 8.38 -24.06 -0.59
C LEU A 55 7.88 -24.71 0.71
N ASN A 56 6.56 -24.81 0.89
CA ASN A 56 5.92 -25.36 2.09
C ASN A 56 6.39 -24.70 3.40
N THR A 57 6.67 -23.40 3.40
CA THR A 57 7.06 -22.67 4.62
C THR A 57 5.90 -22.47 5.60
N GLN A 58 4.66 -22.76 5.18
CA GLN A 58 3.43 -22.66 5.99
C GLN A 58 3.24 -21.27 6.62
N LEU A 59 3.72 -20.22 5.97
CA LEU A 59 3.51 -18.83 6.40
C LEU A 59 2.22 -18.31 5.78
N ASP A 60 1.31 -17.85 6.63
CA ASP A 60 0.09 -17.17 6.19
C ASP A 60 0.44 -15.78 5.61
N ARG A 61 -0.42 -15.28 4.71
CA ARG A 61 -0.25 -13.98 4.04
C ARG A 61 -0.04 -12.83 5.02
N GLU A 62 -0.74 -12.84 6.16
CA GLU A 62 -0.60 -11.81 7.20
C GLU A 62 0.75 -11.90 7.91
N THR A 63 1.19 -13.12 8.21
CA THR A 63 2.50 -13.36 8.84
C THR A 63 3.63 -12.98 7.90
N LEU A 64 3.50 -13.30 6.61
CA LEU A 64 4.47 -12.96 5.59
C LEU A 64 4.60 -11.45 5.41
N ALA A 65 3.48 -10.71 5.36
CA ALA A 65 3.50 -9.25 5.30
C ALA A 65 4.21 -8.63 6.52
N THR A 66 3.98 -9.17 7.71
CA THR A 66 4.67 -8.74 8.93
C THR A 66 6.18 -9.01 8.83
N CYS A 67 6.59 -10.18 8.34
CA CYS A 67 7.99 -10.52 8.15
C CYS A 67 8.67 -9.58 7.14
N VAL A 68 7.99 -9.25 6.03
CA VAL A 68 8.51 -8.28 5.05
C VAL A 68 8.72 -6.91 5.70
N GLY A 69 7.75 -6.40 6.48
CA GLY A 69 7.90 -5.13 7.18
C GLY A 69 9.06 -5.13 8.20
N MET A 70 9.30 -6.26 8.88
CA MET A 70 10.46 -6.41 9.77
C MET A 70 11.78 -6.39 8.99
N ILE A 71 11.84 -7.09 7.86
CA ILE A 71 13.02 -7.13 6.98
C ILE A 71 13.31 -5.74 6.39
N GLU A 72 12.27 -5.01 5.95
CA GLU A 72 12.37 -3.63 5.48
C GLU A 72 12.88 -2.67 6.58
N SER A 73 12.60 -2.98 7.85
CA SER A 73 13.11 -2.25 9.02
C SER A 73 14.56 -2.60 9.37
N GLY A 74 15.20 -3.53 8.64
CA GLY A 74 16.60 -3.94 8.83
C GLY A 74 16.79 -5.19 9.70
N VAL A 75 15.73 -5.95 9.98
CA VAL A 75 15.85 -7.24 10.67
C VAL A 75 16.54 -8.26 9.76
N ASN A 76 17.48 -9.01 10.32
CA ASN A 76 18.16 -10.08 9.61
C ASN A 76 17.17 -11.25 9.31
N PRO A 77 17.02 -11.68 8.03
CA PRO A 77 16.06 -12.70 7.65
C PRO A 77 16.41 -14.09 8.19
N GLU A 78 17.70 -14.42 8.33
CA GLU A 78 18.12 -15.71 8.91
C GLU A 78 17.75 -15.81 10.40
N ALA A 79 17.95 -14.74 11.17
CA ALA A 79 17.58 -14.67 12.58
C ALA A 79 16.05 -14.72 12.75
N LEU A 80 15.31 -14.02 11.90
CA LEU A 80 13.84 -14.04 11.90
C LEU A 80 13.30 -15.45 11.63
N ALA A 81 13.89 -16.17 10.66
CA ALA A 81 13.51 -17.55 10.36
C ALA A 81 13.73 -18.49 11.56
N ALA A 82 14.84 -18.34 12.28
CA ALA A 82 15.10 -19.13 13.48
C ALA A 82 14.05 -18.91 14.57
N VAL A 83 13.68 -17.64 14.82
CA VAL A 83 12.64 -17.29 15.80
C VAL A 83 11.28 -17.87 15.39
N ILE A 84 10.89 -17.76 14.13
CA ILE A 84 9.62 -18.32 13.63
C ILE A 84 9.57 -19.83 13.79
N GLN A 85 10.68 -20.53 13.51
CA GLN A 85 10.76 -21.98 13.67
C GLN A 85 10.64 -22.40 15.14
N GLU A 86 11.30 -21.69 16.05
CA GLU A 86 11.22 -22.00 17.48
C GLU A 86 9.81 -21.76 18.02
N LEU A 87 9.17 -20.63 17.67
CA LEU A 87 7.80 -20.34 18.07
C LEU A 87 6.81 -21.41 17.57
N ARG A 88 6.98 -21.90 16.33
CA ARG A 88 6.16 -22.99 15.80
C ARG A 88 6.37 -24.30 16.55
N ARG A 89 7.62 -24.61 16.89
CA ARG A 89 7.96 -25.81 17.68
C ARG A 89 7.34 -25.75 19.07
N GLU A 90 7.49 -24.62 19.77
CA GLU A 90 6.90 -24.42 21.09
C GLU A 90 5.37 -24.51 21.04
N ASN A 91 4.73 -23.87 20.05
CA ASN A 91 3.28 -23.93 19.89
C ASN A 91 2.78 -25.37 19.64
N ALA A 92 3.48 -26.12 18.79
CA ALA A 92 3.18 -27.54 18.56
C ALA A 92 3.37 -28.38 19.84
N ALA A 93 4.42 -28.12 20.63
CA ALA A 93 4.66 -28.80 21.90
C ALA A 93 3.58 -28.49 22.95
N LEU A 94 3.12 -27.24 23.03
CA LEU A 94 2.02 -26.82 23.91
C LEU A 94 0.69 -27.49 23.52
N ASN A 95 0.40 -27.56 22.22
CA ASN A 95 -0.83 -28.21 21.73
C ASN A 95 -0.79 -29.75 21.83
N ALA A 96 0.42 -30.34 21.86
CA ALA A 96 0.62 -31.77 22.04
C ALA A 96 0.60 -32.21 23.51
N GLN A 97 0.63 -31.29 24.48
CA GLN A 97 0.43 -31.66 25.87
C GLN A 97 -1.00 -32.15 26.05
N PRO A 98 -1.22 -33.39 26.53
CA PRO A 98 -2.55 -33.80 26.94
C PRO A 98 -2.96 -32.83 28.05
N VAL A 99 -4.01 -32.06 27.80
CA VAL A 99 -4.75 -31.37 28.86
C VAL A 99 -5.11 -32.44 29.90
N SER A 100 -4.26 -32.60 30.92
CA SER A 100 -4.59 -33.36 32.10
C SER A 100 -5.63 -32.52 32.84
N ASN A 101 -6.86 -32.57 32.34
CA ASN A 101 -8.06 -32.17 33.07
C ASN A 101 -8.13 -33.12 34.28
N GLY A 102 -7.38 -32.74 35.31
CA GLY A 102 -7.40 -33.38 36.60
C GLY A 102 -8.58 -32.87 37.40
N ARG A 103 -9.39 -33.83 37.84
CA ARG A 103 -10.48 -33.81 38.84
C ARG A 103 -11.87 -33.37 38.37
#